data_AF-A0A4Z0JF50-F1
#
_entry.id   AF-A0A4Z0JF50-F1
#
_cell.length_a   1.000
_cell.length_b   1.000
_cell.length_c   1.000
_cell.angle_alpha   90.00
_cell.angle_beta   90.00
_cell.angle_gamma   90.00
#
_symmetry.space_group_name_H-M   'P 1'
#
loop_
_entity.id
_entity.type
_entity.pdbx_description
1 polymer ?
#
loop_
_entity_poly.entity_id
_entity_poly.type
_entity_poly.pdbx_seq_one_letter_code
_entity_poly.pdbx_strand_id
1 'polypeptide(L)'
;MEGDSMPNLTKKRNAAGKLIEYGMVQHMADDLAHRRHANKGDQQSPFQGQGKILLALSQTDGLSQKELANRLNMTAQSTAEFVNKLVKKNLVSKEKSTVDRRKTIIRLTDHGRRTASKESAKIPAYLDDLTDTELDQLIAILTKINNSLYDEIHTENPNWFENFQRSVADHLRDWFL
;
A
#
# COMPACT_ATOMS: atom_id res chain seq x y z
N MET A 1 -22.27 14.61 27.47
CA MET A 1 -22.25 13.17 27.78
C MET A 1 -23.07 12.48 26.70
N GLU A 2 -22.45 12.18 25.56
CA GLU A 2 -23.04 11.31 24.54
C GLU A 2 -22.61 9.88 24.86
N GLY A 3 -23.59 9.01 25.08
CA GLY A 3 -23.36 7.62 25.41
C GLY A 3 -22.72 6.89 24.24
N ASP A 4 -21.52 6.38 24.46
CA ASP A 4 -20.88 5.39 23.59
C ASP A 4 -21.76 4.13 23.62
N SER A 5 -22.69 4.05 22.67
CA SER A 5 -23.67 2.97 22.62
C SER A 5 -22.95 1.72 22.14
N MET A 6 -22.60 0.84 23.09
CA MET A 6 -22.08 -0.51 22.86
C MET A 6 -22.68 -1.11 21.58
N PRO A 7 -21.86 -1.54 20.60
CA PRO A 7 -22.38 -2.04 19.34
C PRO A 7 -23.32 -3.22 19.60
N ASN A 8 -24.51 -3.17 19.00
CA ASN A 8 -25.52 -4.22 19.10
C ASN A 8 -24.87 -5.60 18.87
N LEU A 9 -25.09 -6.55 19.80
CA LEU A 9 -24.48 -7.88 19.78
C LEU A 9 -24.70 -8.62 18.46
N THR A 10 -25.88 -8.46 17.85
CA THR A 10 -26.20 -9.01 16.53
C THR A 10 -25.31 -8.41 15.44
N LYS A 11 -25.07 -7.09 15.47
CA LYS A 11 -24.15 -6.43 14.54
C LYS A 11 -22.71 -6.89 14.74
N LYS A 12 -22.25 -7.06 15.99
CA LYS A 12 -20.92 -7.61 16.30
C LYS A 12 -20.76 -9.03 15.74
N ARG A 13 -21.74 -9.90 15.95
CA ARG A 13 -21.75 -11.28 15.42
C ARG A 13 -21.68 -11.30 13.89
N ASN A 14 -22.46 -10.46 13.22
CA ASN A 14 -22.44 -10.39 11.76
C ASN A 14 -21.09 -9.90 11.23
N ALA A 15 -20.52 -8.87 11.85
CA ALA A 15 -19.19 -8.37 11.48
C ALA A 15 -18.10 -9.44 11.69
N ALA A 16 -18.13 -10.16 12.81
CA ALA A 16 -17.21 -11.27 13.07
C ALA A 16 -17.36 -12.39 12.02
N GLY A 17 -18.59 -12.74 11.65
CA GLY A 17 -18.86 -13.71 10.58
C GLY A 17 -18.24 -13.28 9.24
N LYS A 18 -18.32 -11.98 8.89
CA LYS A 18 -17.71 -11.45 7.67
C LYS A 18 -16.18 -11.46 7.69
N LEU A 19 -15.55 -11.18 8.84
CA LEU A 19 -14.10 -11.27 8.97
C LEU A 19 -13.60 -12.72 8.82
N ILE A 20 -14.33 -13.68 9.39
CA ILE A 20 -14.01 -15.11 9.25
C ILE A 20 -14.17 -15.56 7.79
N GLU A 21 -15.30 -15.21 7.16
CA GLU A 21 -15.55 -15.51 5.75
C GLU A 21 -14.45 -14.92 4.85
N TYR A 22 -14.10 -13.65 5.05
CA TYR A 22 -13.02 -12.98 4.32
C TYR A 22 -11.69 -13.72 4.47
N GLY A 23 -11.29 -14.09 5.69
CA GLY A 23 -10.05 -14.84 5.93
C GLY A 23 -10.03 -16.21 5.23
N MET A 24 -11.16 -16.94 5.25
CA MET A 24 -11.29 -18.22 4.56
C MET A 24 -11.18 -18.05 3.03
N VAL A 25 -11.89 -17.09 2.46
CA VAL A 25 -11.90 -16.84 1.02
C VAL A 25 -10.54 -16.33 0.55
N GLN A 26 -9.90 -15.46 1.32
CA GLN A 26 -8.55 -14.97 1.02
C GLN A 26 -7.54 -16.11 0.96
N HIS A 27 -7.51 -16.99 1.97
CA HIS A 27 -6.63 -18.15 1.99
C HIS A 27 -6.86 -19.06 0.77
N MET A 28 -8.12 -19.31 0.40
CA MET A 28 -8.43 -20.10 -0.80
C MET A 28 -7.96 -19.41 -2.09
N ALA A 29 -8.12 -18.10 -2.20
CA ALA A 29 -7.64 -17.34 -3.35
C ALA A 29 -6.12 -17.39 -3.48
N ASP A 30 -5.40 -17.24 -2.36
CA ASP A 30 -3.94 -17.32 -2.29
C ASP A 30 -3.45 -18.72 -2.66
N ASP A 31 -4.07 -19.79 -2.14
CA ASP A 31 -3.76 -21.17 -2.50
C ASP A 31 -3.92 -21.42 -4.01
N LEU A 32 -4.99 -20.90 -4.62
CA LEU A 32 -5.24 -21.01 -6.06
C LEU A 32 -4.20 -20.23 -6.87
N ALA A 33 -3.81 -19.04 -6.39
CA ALA A 33 -2.74 -18.25 -7.00
C ALA A 33 -1.38 -18.98 -6.90
N HIS A 34 -1.05 -19.53 -5.74
CA HIS A 34 0.15 -20.32 -5.53
C HIS A 34 0.22 -21.57 -6.40
N ARG A 35 -0.90 -22.30 -6.55
CA ARG A 35 -0.98 -23.46 -7.47
C ARG A 35 -0.80 -23.06 -8.94
N ARG A 36 -1.24 -21.88 -9.35
CA ARG A 36 -0.95 -21.30 -10.68
C ARG A 36 0.50 -20.83 -10.84
N HIS A 37 1.20 -20.54 -9.74
CA HIS A 37 2.52 -19.91 -9.73
C HIS A 37 3.65 -20.79 -9.17
N ALA A 38 3.49 -22.11 -9.11
CA ALA A 38 4.46 -23.09 -8.60
C ALA A 38 5.82 -23.17 -9.36
N ASN A 39 6.21 -22.17 -10.15
CA ASN A 39 7.50 -22.14 -10.84
C ASN A 39 8.22 -20.77 -10.85
N LYS A 40 7.87 -19.83 -9.95
CA LYS A 40 8.66 -18.62 -9.72
C LYS A 40 8.83 -18.38 -8.23
N GLY A 41 10.03 -18.69 -7.73
CA GLY A 41 10.44 -18.39 -6.37
C GLY A 41 10.42 -16.89 -6.10
N ASP A 42 10.27 -16.61 -4.81
CA ASP A 42 10.41 -15.32 -4.13
C ASP A 42 9.18 -14.39 -4.17
N GLN A 43 8.30 -14.57 -3.18
CA GLN A 43 7.36 -13.54 -2.73
C GLN A 43 8.14 -12.47 -1.96
N GLN A 44 8.66 -11.48 -2.68
CA GLN A 44 9.08 -10.21 -2.06
C GLN A 44 7.95 -9.19 -2.11
N SER A 45 7.83 -8.43 -1.01
CA SER A 45 6.79 -7.45 -0.73
C SER A 45 6.52 -6.54 -1.94
N PRO A 46 5.25 -6.37 -2.35
CA PRO A 46 4.94 -5.94 -3.69
C PRO A 46 5.16 -4.45 -4.00
N PHE A 47 5.51 -3.56 -3.06
CA PHE A 47 5.68 -2.13 -3.39
C PHE A 47 6.66 -1.37 -2.49
N GLN A 48 7.95 -1.72 -2.54
CA GLN A 48 8.98 -0.85 -1.96
C GLN A 48 9.07 0.42 -2.80
N GLY A 49 8.62 1.54 -2.24
CA GLY A 49 8.27 2.90 -2.69
C GLY A 49 9.07 3.61 -3.78
N GLN A 50 10.08 2.97 -4.37
CA GLN A 50 10.24 3.08 -5.84
C GLN A 50 8.93 2.71 -6.57
N GLY A 51 8.22 1.67 -6.10
CA GLY A 51 6.92 1.22 -6.62
C GLY A 51 5.81 2.26 -6.48
N LYS A 52 5.78 3.02 -5.37
CA LYS A 52 4.85 4.13 -5.16
C LYS A 52 4.99 5.24 -6.17
N ILE A 53 6.22 5.63 -6.49
CA ILE A 53 6.47 6.68 -7.49
C ILE A 53 6.01 6.18 -8.86
N LEU A 54 6.29 4.92 -9.22
CA LEU A 54 5.82 4.34 -10.48
C LEU A 54 4.29 4.28 -10.56
N LEU A 55 3.61 3.91 -9.48
CA LEU A 55 2.15 3.87 -9.40
C LEU A 55 1.54 5.28 -9.46
N ALA A 56 2.11 6.26 -8.76
CA ALA A 56 1.64 7.64 -8.81
C ALA A 56 1.81 8.25 -10.21
N LEU A 57 2.96 8.01 -10.87
CA LEU A 57 3.14 8.44 -12.26
C LEU A 57 2.25 7.65 -13.24
N SER A 58 1.86 6.40 -12.96
CA SER A 58 0.98 5.65 -13.87
C SER A 58 -0.46 6.18 -13.83
N GLN A 59 -0.91 6.66 -12.68
CA GLN A 59 -2.19 7.35 -12.51
C GLN A 59 -2.15 8.78 -13.08
N THR A 60 -1.05 9.50 -12.87
CA THR A 60 -0.88 10.87 -13.35
C THR A 60 0.58 11.11 -13.70
N ASP A 61 0.89 11.05 -14.99
CA ASP A 61 2.27 11.19 -15.46
C ASP A 61 2.70 12.67 -15.52
N GLY A 62 4.01 12.93 -15.49
CA GLY A 62 4.53 14.30 -15.59
C GLY A 62 4.39 15.14 -14.33
N LEU A 63 4.44 14.51 -13.16
CA LEU A 63 4.44 15.19 -11.87
C LEU A 63 5.82 15.78 -11.56
N SER A 64 5.84 16.95 -10.91
CA SER A 64 7.06 17.45 -10.30
C SER A 64 7.44 16.64 -9.07
N GLN A 65 8.73 16.66 -8.74
CA GLN A 65 9.23 15.97 -7.55
C GLN A 65 8.57 16.43 -6.24
N LYS A 66 8.14 17.71 -6.17
CA LYS A 66 7.39 18.25 -5.03
C LYS A 66 5.97 17.69 -4.97
N GLU A 67 5.30 17.58 -6.12
CA GLU A 67 3.96 17.00 -6.19
C GLU A 67 3.98 15.51 -5.83
N LEU A 68 4.99 14.76 -6.27
CA LEU A 68 5.22 13.37 -5.86
C LEU A 68 5.41 13.26 -4.34
N ALA A 69 6.27 14.08 -3.76
CA ALA A 69 6.52 14.09 -2.32
C ALA A 69 5.23 14.34 -1.52
N ASN A 70 4.46 15.35 -1.92
CA ASN A 70 3.19 15.68 -1.26
C ASN A 70 2.15 14.56 -1.41
N ARG A 71 1.95 14.05 -2.63
CA ARG A 71 0.93 13.03 -2.92
C ARG A 71 1.22 11.72 -2.20
N LEU A 72 2.49 11.37 -2.06
CA LEU A 72 2.92 10.12 -1.43
C LEU A 72 3.20 10.25 0.07
N ASN A 73 3.02 11.45 0.64
CA ASN A 73 3.39 11.80 2.01
C ASN A 73 4.85 11.42 2.34
N MET A 74 5.77 11.76 1.43
CA MET A 74 7.20 11.45 1.51
C MET A 74 8.02 12.73 1.70
N THR A 75 9.19 12.61 2.31
CA THR A 75 10.13 13.74 2.38
C THR A 75 10.70 14.07 0.99
N ALA A 76 11.08 15.32 0.77
CA ALA A 76 11.71 15.73 -0.50
C ALA A 76 13.02 14.97 -0.77
N GLN A 77 13.79 14.66 0.28
CA GLN A 77 15.04 13.92 0.20
C GLN A 77 14.81 12.47 -0.22
N SER A 78 13.91 11.76 0.47
CA SER A 78 13.56 10.36 0.11
C SER A 78 13.01 10.29 -1.31
N THR A 79 12.12 11.22 -1.68
CA THR A 79 11.59 11.31 -3.04
C THR A 79 12.72 11.49 -4.07
N ALA A 80 13.72 12.34 -3.79
CA ALA A 80 14.88 12.53 -4.66
C ALA A 80 15.70 11.25 -4.84
N GLU A 81 15.96 10.54 -3.75
CA GLU A 81 16.72 9.30 -3.77
C GLU A 81 16.01 8.23 -4.60
N PHE A 82 14.70 8.05 -4.40
CA PHE A 82 13.93 7.06 -5.15
C PHE A 82 13.79 7.42 -6.62
N VAL A 83 13.53 8.70 -6.95
CA VAL A 83 13.54 9.17 -8.35
C VAL A 83 14.90 8.87 -9.00
N ASN A 84 16.01 9.19 -8.34
CA ASN A 84 17.33 8.93 -8.89
C ASN A 84 17.60 7.43 -9.09
N LYS A 85 17.15 6.56 -8.17
CA LYS A 85 17.23 5.11 -8.34
C LYS A 85 16.40 4.63 -9.53
N LEU A 86 15.18 5.15 -9.72
CA LEU A 86 14.32 4.84 -10.86
C LEU A 86 14.88 5.33 -12.20
N VAL A 87 15.54 6.50 -12.22
CA VAL A 87 16.26 7.00 -13.41
C VAL A 87 17.41 6.06 -13.77
N LYS A 88 18.21 5.63 -12.78
CA LYS A 88 19.31 4.66 -13.00
C LYS A 88 18.80 3.32 -13.57
N LYS A 89 17.59 2.92 -13.19
CA LYS A 89 16.91 1.73 -13.70
C LYS A 89 16.19 1.95 -15.04
N ASN A 90 16.28 3.14 -15.64
CA ASN A 90 15.57 3.52 -16.86
C ASN A 90 14.04 3.37 -16.76
N LEU A 91 13.47 3.54 -15.57
CA LEU A 91 12.02 3.44 -15.33
C LEU A 91 11.34 4.81 -15.37
N VAL A 92 12.07 5.87 -15.03
CA VAL A 92 11.57 7.26 -15.14
C VAL A 92 12.62 8.14 -15.82
N SER A 93 12.17 9.20 -16.47
CA SER A 93 13.01 10.29 -16.95
C SER A 93 12.81 11.53 -16.07
N LYS A 94 13.83 12.39 -16.03
CA LYS A 94 13.77 13.70 -15.36
C LYS A 94 14.10 14.80 -16.36
N GLU A 95 13.28 15.83 -16.39
CA GLU A 95 13.49 17.00 -17.23
C GLU A 95 13.17 18.29 -16.45
N LYS A 96 13.77 19.40 -16.89
CA LYS A 96 13.38 20.72 -16.37
C LYS A 96 12.05 21.11 -17.01
N SER A 97 11.11 21.60 -16.21
CA SER A 97 9.85 22.13 -16.76
C SER A 97 10.14 23.28 -17.74
N THR A 98 9.42 23.28 -18.85
CA THR A 98 9.43 24.36 -19.84
C THR A 98 8.70 25.61 -19.35
N VAL A 99 7.82 25.48 -18.34
CA VAL A 99 7.00 26.58 -17.78
C VAL A 99 7.66 27.22 -16.55
N ASP A 100 8.20 26.41 -15.62
CA ASP A 100 8.99 26.90 -14.47
C ASP A 100 10.26 26.06 -14.32
N ARG A 101 11.40 26.59 -14.79
CA ARG A 101 12.72 25.89 -14.76
C ARG A 101 13.19 25.49 -13.35
N ARG A 102 12.58 26.01 -12.29
CA ARG A 102 12.86 25.57 -10.91
C ARG A 102 12.25 24.21 -10.60
N LYS A 103 11.22 23.79 -11.36
CA LYS A 103 10.59 22.48 -11.23
C LYS A 103 11.32 21.44 -12.08
N THR A 104 11.55 20.29 -11.47
CA THR A 104 11.97 19.07 -12.17
C THR A 104 10.75 18.19 -12.34
N ILE A 105 10.40 17.89 -13.58
CA ILE A 105 9.28 17.03 -13.97
C ILE A 105 9.78 15.61 -14.15
N ILE A 106 9.06 14.66 -13.57
CA ILE A 106 9.36 13.23 -13.63
C ILE A 106 8.31 12.57 -14.52
N ARG A 107 8.75 11.75 -15.48
CA ARG A 107 7.85 10.98 -16.34
C ARG A 107 8.21 9.51 -16.39
N LEU A 108 7.23 8.64 -16.62
CA LEU A 108 7.51 7.24 -16.92
C LEU A 108 8.15 7.11 -18.30
N THR A 109 9.18 6.27 -18.37
CA THR A 109 9.63 5.71 -19.65
C THR A 109 8.67 4.60 -20.08
N ASP A 110 8.79 4.10 -21.31
CA ASP A 110 8.02 2.94 -21.75
C ASP A 110 8.31 1.70 -20.89
N HIS A 111 9.57 1.54 -20.47
CA HIS A 111 9.96 0.49 -19.53
C HIS A 111 9.34 0.70 -18.15
N GLY A 112 9.27 1.95 -17.69
CA GLY A 112 8.55 2.38 -16.50
C GLY A 112 7.08 2.02 -16.52
N ARG A 113 6.35 2.37 -17.59
CA ARG A 113 4.91 2.07 -17.72
C ARG A 113 4.63 0.57 -17.64
N ARG A 114 5.41 -0.24 -18.36
CA ARG A 114 5.28 -1.71 -18.32
C ARG A 114 5.54 -2.27 -16.94
N THR A 115 6.49 -1.69 -16.21
CA THR A 115 6.82 -2.11 -14.85
C THR A 115 5.72 -1.67 -13.88
N ALA A 116 5.29 -0.41 -13.92
CA ALA A 116 4.18 0.11 -13.13
C ALA A 116 2.90 -0.70 -13.31
N SER A 117 2.61 -1.15 -14.54
CA SER A 117 1.45 -2.00 -14.84
C SER A 117 1.55 -3.40 -14.22
N LYS A 118 2.76 -3.97 -14.12
CA LYS A 118 3.00 -5.23 -13.43
C LYS A 118 2.90 -5.07 -11.92
N GLU A 119 3.36 -3.94 -11.41
CA GLU A 119 3.26 -3.60 -10.00
C GLU A 119 1.78 -3.38 -9.63
N SER A 120 1.02 -2.57 -10.37
CA SER A 120 -0.43 -2.38 -10.11
C SER A 120 -1.22 -3.69 -10.16
N ALA A 121 -0.80 -4.66 -10.98
CA ALA A 121 -1.40 -6.00 -11.00
C ALA A 121 -1.21 -6.80 -9.70
N LYS A 122 -0.39 -6.32 -8.76
CA LYS A 122 -0.25 -6.88 -7.41
C LYS A 122 -1.24 -6.30 -6.41
N ILE A 123 -1.95 -5.21 -6.75
CA ILE A 123 -3.10 -4.76 -5.98
C ILE A 123 -4.21 -5.79 -6.21
N PRO A 124 -4.81 -6.35 -5.16
CA PRO A 124 -5.86 -7.34 -5.34
C PRO A 124 -7.05 -6.74 -6.11
N ALA A 125 -7.38 -7.33 -7.27
CA ALA A 125 -8.41 -6.82 -8.17
C ALA A 125 -9.81 -6.74 -7.52
N TYR A 126 -10.06 -7.48 -6.43
CA TYR A 126 -11.32 -7.35 -5.70
C TYR A 126 -11.50 -5.97 -5.04
N LEU A 127 -10.44 -5.17 -4.89
CA LEU A 127 -10.54 -3.80 -4.40
C LEU A 127 -11.09 -2.84 -5.46
N ASP A 128 -11.06 -3.22 -6.74
CA ASP A 128 -11.62 -2.41 -7.84
C ASP A 128 -13.16 -2.36 -7.78
N ASP A 129 -13.78 -3.27 -7.03
CA ASP A 129 -15.24 -3.29 -6.80
C ASP A 129 -15.69 -2.25 -5.76
N LEU A 130 -14.74 -1.56 -5.09
CA LEU A 130 -15.02 -0.56 -4.06
C LEU A 130 -14.85 0.86 -4.60
N THR A 131 -15.76 1.74 -4.23
CA THR A 131 -15.63 3.19 -4.49
C THR A 131 -14.58 3.82 -3.58
N ASP A 132 -14.08 5.01 -3.96
CA ASP A 132 -13.13 5.77 -3.12
C ASP A 132 -13.66 6.00 -1.69
N THR A 133 -14.96 6.26 -1.55
CA THR A 133 -15.60 6.43 -0.23
C THR A 133 -15.63 5.14 0.58
N GLU A 134 -15.88 4.00 -0.07
CA GLU A 134 -15.86 2.69 0.59
C GLU A 134 -14.44 2.26 0.97
N LEU A 135 -13.44 2.58 0.13
CA LEU A 135 -12.04 2.38 0.45
C LEU A 135 -11.62 3.20 1.67
N ASP A 136 -11.98 4.48 1.73
CA ASP A 136 -11.71 5.34 2.88
C ASP A 136 -12.37 4.80 4.16
N GLN A 137 -13.61 4.33 4.07
CA GLN A 137 -14.32 3.71 5.19
C GLN A 137 -13.65 2.40 5.64
N LEU A 138 -13.27 1.54 4.69
CA LEU A 138 -12.60 0.28 4.97
C LEU A 138 -11.26 0.52 5.67
N ILE A 139 -10.45 1.47 5.18
CA ILE A 139 -9.18 1.88 5.80
C ILE A 139 -9.40 2.33 7.24
N ALA A 140 -10.39 3.19 7.47
CA ALA A 140 -10.70 3.71 8.80
C ALA A 140 -11.15 2.60 9.77
N ILE A 141 -11.99 1.67 9.31
CA ILE A 141 -12.50 0.55 10.11
C ILE A 141 -11.36 -0.42 10.45
N LEU A 142 -10.59 -0.85 9.45
CA LEU A 142 -9.48 -1.78 9.65
C LEU A 142 -8.41 -1.19 10.57
N THR A 143 -8.14 0.11 10.46
CA THR A 143 -7.20 0.80 11.36
C THR A 143 -7.68 0.73 12.82
N LYS A 144 -8.97 0.96 13.08
CA LYS A 144 -9.54 0.86 14.43
C LYS A 144 -9.45 -0.56 14.99
N ILE A 145 -9.80 -1.56 14.17
CA ILE A 145 -9.74 -2.97 14.57
C ILE A 145 -8.29 -3.36 14.87
N ASN A 146 -7.36 -3.03 13.97
CA ASN A 146 -5.94 -3.35 14.14
C ASN A 146 -5.36 -2.73 15.41
N ASN A 147 -5.67 -1.46 15.70
CA ASN A 147 -5.21 -0.83 16.94
C ASN A 147 -5.70 -1.58 18.18
N SER A 148 -6.98 -1.96 18.22
CA SER A 148 -7.53 -2.75 19.34
C SER A 148 -6.87 -4.12 19.46
N LEU A 149 -6.58 -4.80 18.35
CA LEU A 149 -5.89 -6.09 18.36
C LEU A 149 -4.44 -5.95 18.79
N TYR A 150 -3.76 -4.89 18.37
CA TYR A 150 -2.40 -4.58 18.82
C TYR A 150 -2.36 -4.37 20.33
N ASP A 151 -3.32 -3.63 20.90
CA ASP A 151 -3.41 -3.41 22.35
C ASP A 151 -3.63 -4.72 23.12
N GLU A 152 -4.49 -5.61 22.62
CA GLU A 152 -4.74 -6.94 23.21
C GLU A 152 -3.49 -7.82 23.17
N ILE A 153 -2.83 -7.90 22.01
CA ILE A 153 -1.58 -8.64 21.84
C ILE A 153 -0.48 -8.10 22.76
N HIS A 154 -0.37 -6.78 22.87
CA HIS A 154 0.63 -6.13 23.72
C HIS A 154 0.42 -6.49 25.19
N THR A 155 -0.84 -6.52 25.64
CA THR A 155 -1.21 -6.86 27.02
C THR A 155 -0.86 -8.31 27.36
N GLU A 156 -1.07 -9.24 26.42
CA GLU A 156 -0.82 -10.67 26.62
C GLU A 156 0.66 -11.07 26.46
N ASN A 157 1.40 -10.45 25.53
CA ASN A 157 2.81 -10.77 25.29
C ASN A 157 3.65 -9.56 24.80
N PRO A 158 4.19 -8.74 25.73
CA PRO A 158 4.92 -7.52 25.39
C PRO A 158 6.20 -7.76 24.56
N ASN A 159 6.94 -8.84 24.85
CA ASN A 159 8.21 -9.15 24.17
C ASN A 159 8.00 -9.63 22.73
N TRP A 160 6.89 -10.30 22.46
CA TRP A 160 6.52 -10.71 21.11
C TRP A 160 6.00 -9.51 20.29
N PHE A 161 5.24 -8.62 20.94
CA PHE A 161 4.64 -7.45 20.33
C PHE A 161 5.67 -6.49 19.71
N GLU A 162 6.77 -6.17 20.39
CA GLU A 162 7.78 -5.26 19.81
C GLU A 162 8.41 -5.79 18.52
N ASN A 163 8.63 -7.11 18.46
CA ASN A 163 9.18 -7.77 17.28
C ASN A 163 8.15 -7.91 16.17
N PHE A 164 6.90 -8.22 16.51
CA PHE A 164 5.79 -8.33 15.58
C PHE A 164 5.40 -6.97 14.99
N GLN A 165 5.24 -5.94 15.82
CA GLN A 165 4.93 -4.58 15.37
C GLN A 165 6.08 -4.04 14.51
N ARG A 166 7.34 -4.33 14.84
CA ARG A 166 8.48 -4.00 13.98
C ARG A 166 8.41 -4.75 12.65
N SER A 167 8.13 -6.04 12.67
CA SER A 167 7.98 -6.85 11.44
C SER A 167 6.83 -6.38 10.56
N VAL A 168 5.66 -6.06 11.13
CA VAL A 168 4.52 -5.52 10.38
C VAL A 168 4.80 -4.10 9.90
N ALA A 169 5.41 -3.24 10.73
CA ALA A 169 5.81 -1.89 10.32
C ALA A 169 6.89 -1.91 9.25
N ASP A 170 7.79 -2.88 9.26
CA ASP A 170 8.82 -3.07 8.24
C ASP A 170 8.21 -3.66 6.96
N HIS A 171 7.27 -4.61 7.06
CA HIS A 171 6.56 -5.15 5.90
C HIS A 171 5.63 -4.12 5.25
N LEU A 172 4.95 -3.29 6.05
CA LEU A 172 4.13 -2.16 5.59
C LEU A 172 5.03 -1.02 5.10
N ARG A 173 6.14 -0.70 5.76
CA ARG A 173 7.13 0.24 5.20
C ARG A 173 7.66 -0.27 3.87
N ASP A 174 7.91 -1.57 3.74
CA ASP A 174 8.30 -2.18 2.46
C ASP A 174 7.17 -2.17 1.42
N TRP A 175 5.92 -1.93 1.83
CA TRP A 175 4.78 -1.68 0.95
C TRP A 175 4.57 -0.17 0.67
N PHE A 176 5.22 0.70 1.46
CA PHE A 176 5.00 2.14 1.49
C PHE A 176 6.27 3.02 1.36
N LEU A 177 7.49 2.51 1.18
CA LEU A 177 8.78 3.23 1.07
C LEU A 177 9.72 2.58 0.08
#